data_AF-A0A2V8E535-F1
#
_entry.id   AF-A0A2V8E535-F1
#
_cell.length_a   1.000
_cell.length_b   1.000
_cell.length_c   1.000
_cell.angle_alpha   90.00
_cell.angle_beta   90.00
_cell.angle_gamma   90.00
#
_symmetry.space_group_name_H-M   'P 1'
#
loop_
_entity.id
_entity.type
_entity.pdbx_description
1 polymer ?
#
loop_
_entity_poly.entity_id
_entity_poly.type
_entity_poly.pdbx_seq_one_letter_code
_entity_poly.pdbx_strand_id
1 'polypeptide(L)' 'MPVAFTRADVEAVARLANIELTEEEVRVFTRQLADILEYARQLQEIDTTGVAP' A
#
# COMPACT_ATOMS: atom_id res chain seq x y z
N MET A 1 5.98 9.76 9.07
CA MET A 1 7.08 9.32 8.18
C MET A 1 6.41 8.94 6.88
N PRO A 2 6.71 9.57 5.74
CA PRO A 2 6.11 9.15 4.48
C PRO A 2 6.44 7.66 4.27
N VAL A 3 5.42 6.87 3.97
CA VAL A 3 5.60 5.44 3.67
C VAL A 3 6.54 5.35 2.46
N ALA A 4 7.73 4.79 2.66
CA ALA A 4 8.61 4.45 1.56
C ALA A 4 8.05 3.20 0.87
N PHE A 5 7.00 3.40 0.06
CA PHE A 5 6.40 2.36 -0.77
C PHE A 5 7.08 2.37 -2.14
N THR A 6 7.68 1.23 -2.50
CA THR A 6 8.62 1.13 -3.62
C THR A 6 8.04 0.30 -4.76
N ARG A 7 8.71 0.35 -5.92
CA ARG A 7 8.44 -0.54 -7.06
C ARG A 7 8.46 -2.02 -6.66
N ALA A 8 9.39 -2.43 -5.79
CA ALA A 8 9.49 -3.81 -5.33
C ALA A 8 8.26 -4.26 -4.52
N ASP A 9 7.65 -3.34 -3.77
CA ASP A 9 6.43 -3.61 -3.01
C ASP A 9 5.23 -3.81 -3.93
N VAL A 10 5.10 -2.98 -4.98
CA VAL A 10 4.08 -3.15 -6.02
C VAL A 10 4.21 -4.51 -6.72
N GLU A 11 5.43 -4.89 -7.12
CA GLU A 11 5.69 -6.18 -7.76
C GLU A 11 5.39 -7.36 -6.82
N ALA A 12 5.71 -7.23 -5.54
CA ALA A 12 5.40 -8.25 -4.55
C ALA A 12 3.89 -8.44 -4.37
N VAL A 13 3.12 -7.34 -4.28
CA VAL A 13 1.66 -7.38 -4.19
C VAL A 13 1.04 -7.94 -5.48
N ALA A 14 1.51 -7.52 -6.64
CA ALA A 14 1.04 -8.02 -7.93
C ALA A 14 1.26 -9.53 -8.06
N ARG A 15 2.42 -10.03 -7.63
CA ARG A 15 2.71 -11.48 -7.58
C ARG A 15 1.78 -12.22 -6.61
N LEU A 16 1.50 -11.66 -5.43
CA LEU A 16 0.54 -12.26 -4.48
C LEU A 16 -0.89 -12.30 -5.04
N ALA A 17 -1.28 -11.27 -5.79
CA ALA A 17 -2.59 -11.16 -6.42
C ALA A 17 -2.70 -11.91 -7.76
N ASN A 18 -1.59 -12.49 -8.26
CA ASN A 18 -1.50 -13.09 -9.59
C ASN A 18 -1.96 -12.14 -10.71
N ILE A 19 -1.46 -10.90 -10.67
CA ILE A 19 -1.74 -9.84 -11.65
C ILE A 19 -0.43 -9.49 -12.37
N GLU A 20 -0.46 -9.46 -13.70
CA GLU A 20 0.63 -8.91 -14.50
C GLU A 20 0.49 -7.39 -14.64
N LEU A 21 1.59 -6.67 -14.48
CA LEU A 21 1.63 -5.22 -14.58
C LEU A 21 2.71 -4.79 -15.57
N THR A 22 2.40 -3.76 -16.35
CA THR A 22 3.37 -3.06 -17.20
C THR A 22 4.25 -2.11 -16.38
N GLU A 23 5.41 -1.71 -16.93
CA GLU A 23 6.30 -0.75 -16.27
C GLU A 23 5.64 0.61 -15.99
N GLU A 24 4.70 1.05 -16.83
CA GLU A 24 3.96 2.30 -16.57
C GLU A 24 2.96 2.13 -15.42
N GLU A 25 2.21 1.03 -15.39
CA GLU A 25 1.30 0.72 -14.29
C GLU A 25 2.04 0.60 -12.97
N VAL A 26 3.21 -0.05 -12.95
CA VAL A 26 4.06 -0.13 -11.77
C VAL A 26 4.45 1.27 -11.26
N ARG A 27 4.83 2.19 -12.15
CA ARG A 27 5.15 3.58 -11.75
C ARG A 27 3.94 4.32 -11.20
N VAL A 28 2.77 4.17 -11.84
CA VAL A 28 1.53 4.83 -11.42
C VAL A 28 1.07 4.30 -10.08
N PHE A 29 1.00 2.98 -9.93
CA PHE A 29 0.54 2.31 -8.71
C PHE A 29 1.49 2.51 -7.54
N THR A 30 2.80 2.62 -7.76
CA THR A 30 3.75 2.96 -6.67
C THR A 30 3.34 4.27 -6.00
N ARG A 31 3.01 5.31 -6.77
CA ARG A 31 2.60 6.61 -6.22
C ARG A 31 1.23 6.54 -5.57
N GLN A 32 0.25 6.00 -6.28
CA GLN A 32 -1.14 5.96 -5.79
C GLN A 32 -1.30 5.12 -4.52
N LEU A 33 -0.62 3.96 -4.44
CA LEU A 33 -0.66 3.13 -3.25
C LEU A 33 0.06 3.78 -2.08
N ALA A 34 1.15 4.51 -2.31
CA ALA A 34 1.79 5.31 -1.26
C ALA A 34 0.83 6.34 -0.65
N ASP A 35 0.06 7.05 -1.50
CA ASP A 35 -0.92 8.05 -1.06
C ASP A 35 -2.07 7.41 -0.26
N ILE A 36 -2.58 6.26 -0.72
CA ILE A 36 -3.64 5.51 -0.03
C ILE A 36 -3.15 5.01 1.33
N LEU A 37 -1.93 4.47 1.41
CA LEU A 37 -1.35 3.98 2.66
C LEU A 37 -1.12 5.10 3.67
N GLU A 38 -0.65 6.27 3.22
CA GLU A 38 -0.52 7.43 4.11
C GLU A 38 -1.88 7.89 4.65
N TYR A 39 -2.91 7.90 3.80
CA TYR A 39 -4.27 8.22 4.25
C TYR A 39 -4.79 7.18 5.27
N ALA A 40 -4.65 5.89 4.98
CA ALA A 40 -5.08 4.81 5.88
C ALA A 40 -4.34 4.83 7.22
N ARG A 41 -3.13 5.38 7.28
CA ARG A 41 -2.34 5.52 8.51
C ARG A 41 -3.06 6.34 9.59
N GLN A 42 -3.97 7.24 9.20
CA GLN A 42 -4.81 7.99 10.15
C GLN A 42 -5.60 7.06 11.08
N LEU A 43 -5.95 5.86 10.63
CA LEU A 43 -6.67 4.88 11.43
C LEU A 43 -5.81 4.27 12.55
N GLN A 44 -4.48 4.33 12.46
CA GLN A 44 -3.57 3.82 13.50
C GLN A 44 -3.61 4.65 14.79
N GLU A 45 -4.15 5.87 14.73
CA GLU A 45 -4.31 6.75 15.91
C GLU A 45 -5.52 6.37 16.76
N ILE A 46 -6.38 5.48 16.25
CA ILE A 46 -7.60 5.04 16.93
C ILE A 46 -7.24 3.87 17.85
N ASP A 47 -7.50 4.02 19.14
CA ASP A 47 -7.36 2.94 20.11
C ASP A 47 -8.44 1.87 19.88
N THR A 48 -7.99 0.66 19.56
CA THR A 48 -8.84 -0.52 19.36
C THR A 48 -8.75 -1.51 20.51
N THR A 49 -8.15 -1.11 21.66
CA THR A 49 -8.01 -1.97 22.84
C THR A 49 -9.37 -2.50 23.30
N GLY A 50 -9.50 -3.84 23.35
CA GLY A 50 -10.72 -4.51 23.79
C GLY A 50 -11.80 -4.69 22.72
N VAL A 51 -11.54 -4.26 21.47
CA VAL A 51 -12.45 -4.50 20.34
C VAL A 51 -12.06 -5.81 19.64
N ALA A 52 -13.03 -6.70 19.41
CA ALA A 52 -12.81 -7.94 18.67
C ALA A 52 -12.72 -7.65 17.15
N PRO A 53 -11.80 -8.34 16.43
CA PRO A 53 -11.61 -8.19 14.99
C PRO A 53 -12.74 -8.79 14.14
#